data_AF-A0A6B2V9Y2-F1
#
_entry.id   AF-A0A6B2V9Y2-F1
#
_cell.length_a   1.000
_cell.length_b   1.000
_cell.length_c   1.000
_cell.angle_alpha   90.00
_cell.angle_beta   90.00
_cell.angle_gamma   90.00
#
_symmetry.space_group_name_H-M   'P 1'
#
loop_
_entity.id
_entity.type
_entity.pdbx_description
1 polymer ?
#
loop_
_entity_poly.entity_id
_entity_poly.type
_entity_poly.pdbx_seq_one_letter_code
_entity_poly.pdbx_strand_id
1 'polypeptide(L)' 'MRLEAITWERLGDLLAERLLDLEPGDGSPWPRVAL' A
#
# COMPACT_ATOMS: atom_id res chain seq x y z
N MET A 1 6.30 5.02 -16.64
CA MET A 1 6.10 5.58 -15.28
C MET A 1 7.42 6.16 -14.81
N ARG A 2 7.44 7.39 -14.28
CA ARG A 2 8.62 8.03 -13.69
C ARG A 2 8.49 7.94 -12.17
N LEU A 3 9.54 7.47 -11.50
CA LEU A 3 9.58 7.43 -10.04
C LEU A 3 10.17 8.74 -9.55
N GLU A 4 9.42 9.42 -8.69
CA GLU A 4 9.88 10.65 -8.02
C GLU A 4 10.57 10.26 -6.72
N ALA A 5 11.65 10.96 -6.39
CA ALA A 5 12.30 10.77 -5.09
C ALA A 5 11.36 11.25 -3.98
N ILE A 6 11.10 10.38 -3.00
CA ILE A 6 10.33 10.69 -1.80
C ILE A 6 11.14 10.29 -0.57
N THR A 7 10.82 10.89 0.58
CA THR A 7 11.35 10.44 1.87
C THR A 7 10.66 9.16 2.31
N TRP A 8 11.25 8.50 3.30
CA TRP A 8 10.66 7.29 3.86
C TRP A 8 9.38 7.58 4.65
N GLU A 9 9.29 8.72 5.36
CA GLU A 9 8.03 9.13 6.01
C GLU A 9 6.91 9.28 4.99
N ARG A 10 7.17 9.95 3.87
CA ARG A 10 6.14 10.19 2.86
C ARG A 10 5.68 8.91 2.17
N LEU A 11 6.55 7.92 2.02
CA LEU A 11 6.11 6.61 1.56
C LEU A 11 5.17 5.95 2.55
N GLY A 12 5.50 6.00 3.85
CA GLY A 12 4.68 5.43 4.91
C GLY A 12 3.25 5.99 4.92
N ASP A 13 3.13 7.32 4.82
CA ASP A 13 1.83 7.99 4.78
C ASP A 13 0.98 7.54 3.57
N LEU A 14 1.60 7.51 2.37
CA LEU A 14 0.92 7.09 1.14
C LEU A 14 0.50 5.63 1.16
N LEU A 15 1.33 4.76 1.75
CA LEU A 15 0.97 3.36 1.94
C LEU A 15 -0.17 3.22 2.94
N ALA A 16 -0.13 3.94 4.07
CA ALA A 16 -1.19 3.90 5.07
C ALA A 16 -2.55 4.29 4.46
N GLU A 17 -2.61 5.40 3.70
CA GLU A 17 -3.84 5.81 3.00
C GLU A 17 -4.37 4.72 2.06
N ARG A 18 -3.48 4.07 1.29
CA ARG A 18 -3.89 3.00 0.37
C ARG A 18 -4.34 1.72 1.05
N LEU A 19 -3.79 1.42 2.22
CA LEU A 19 -4.12 0.20 2.96
C LEU A 19 -5.46 0.30 3.69
N LEU A 20 -5.95 1.51 3.98
CA LEU A 20 -7.28 1.70 4.60
C LEU A 20 -8.41 1.17 3.73
N ASP A 21 -8.28 1.29 2.41
CA ASP A 21 -9.30 0.88 1.44
C ASP A 21 -8.99 -0.46 0.77
N LEU A 22 -7.98 -1.20 1.27
CA LEU A 22 -7.54 -2.43 0.63
C LEU A 22 -8.43 -3.62 1.01
N GLU A 23 -9.15 -4.15 0.02
CA GLU A 23 -9.94 -5.38 0.18
C GLU A 23 -9.15 -6.63 -0.25
N PRO A 24 -9.40 -7.80 0.37
CA PRO A 24 -8.82 -9.06 -0.08
C PRO A 24 -9.32 -9.45 -1.48
N GLY A 25 -8.42 -9.50 -2.46
CA GLY A 25 -8.75 -9.88 -3.85
C GLY A 25 -8.63 -11.37 -4.18
N ASP A 26 -8.06 -12.17 -3.27
CA ASP A 26 -7.70 -13.57 -3.49
C ASP A 26 -8.58 -14.56 -2.70
N GLY A 27 -9.66 -14.08 -2.09
CA GLY A 27 -10.55 -14.89 -1.23
C GLY A 27 -9.98 -15.18 0.16
N SER A 28 -8.80 -14.65 0.49
CA SER A 28 -8.26 -14.66 1.85
C SER A 28 -9.12 -13.82 2.79
N PRO A 29 -9.21 -14.16 4.09
CA PRO A 29 -9.83 -13.28 5.09
C PRO A 29 -9.03 -11.99 5.35
N TRP A 30 -7.79 -11.89 4.86
CA TRP A 30 -6.90 -10.76 5.10
C TRP A 30 -6.32 -10.19 3.80
N PRO A 31 -6.23 -8.85 3.68
CA PRO A 31 -5.56 -8.21 2.54
C PRO A 31 -4.07 -8.53 2.51
N ARG A 32 -3.54 -8.86 1.33
CA ARG A 32 -2.10 -9.07 1.13
C ARG A 32 -1.45 -7.76 0.68
N VAL A 33 -0.49 -7.30 1.47
CA VAL A 33 0.21 -6.02 1.23
C VAL A 33 1.59 -6.20 0.60
N ALA A 34 2.12 -7.41 0.63
CA ALA A 34 3.39 -7.82 0.04
C ALA A 34 3.35 -9.32 -0.32
N LEU A 35 4.27 -9.73 -1.19
CA LEU A 35 4.47 -11.13 -1.58
C LEU A 35 5.40 -11.86 -0.63
#